data_AF-A0A0Q3JWA7-F1
#
_entry.id   AF-A0A0Q3JWA7-F1
#
_cell.length_a   1.000
_cell.length_b   1.000
_cell.length_c   1.000
_cell.angle_alpha   90.00
_cell.angle_beta   90.00
_cell.angle_gamma   90.00
#
_symmetry.space_group_name_H-M   'P 1'
#
loop_
_entity.id
_entity.type
_entity.pdbx_description
1 polymer ?
#
loop_
_entity_poly.entity_id
_entity_poly.type
_entity_poly.pdbx_seq_one_letter_code
_entity_poly.pdbx_strand_id
1 'polypeptide(L)'
;MRQIYSIKITSIRGGLKWPLDVFGMVVARDVLEIDRKRNIIFARARSNCQTITHEHPYLELTGPTRAVVTCLDPGNIEVMLKVKGADESEDRDLSFLVLTLQNHRHRRYDKDYTSKRSTLELTFGHIESSVEATISVRLVGGSSWPEGFQGVLTASIASTDDAEVVLLVLITNCLLLVMMA
;
A
#
# COMPACT_ATOMS: atom_id res chain seq x y z
N MET A 1 -9.39 7.26 -11.37
CA MET A 1 -8.98 6.20 -10.42
C MET A 1 -8.04 6.79 -9.38
N ARG A 2 -7.99 6.26 -8.14
CA ARG A 2 -7.03 6.74 -7.13
C ARG A 2 -5.94 5.72 -6.88
N GLN A 3 -4.69 6.18 -6.97
CA GLN A 3 -3.51 5.41 -6.62
C GLN A 3 -3.03 5.82 -5.22
N ILE A 4 -2.68 4.84 -4.41
CA ILE A 4 -1.98 5.05 -3.13
C ILE A 4 -0.51 4.75 -3.39
N TYR A 5 0.35 5.75 -3.17
CA TYR A 5 1.79 5.61 -3.41
C TYR A 5 2.54 5.17 -2.16
N SER A 6 2.18 5.73 -1.01
CA SER A 6 2.86 5.45 0.25
C SER A 6 1.94 5.64 1.45
N ILE A 7 2.25 4.88 2.50
CA ILE A 7 1.70 5.06 3.84
C ILE A 7 2.88 5.15 4.79
N LYS A 8 3.02 6.30 5.42
CA LYS A 8 4.16 6.63 6.28
C LYS A 8 3.69 6.94 7.70
N ILE A 9 4.40 6.44 8.70
CA ILE A 9 4.16 6.80 10.10
C ILE A 9 5.04 8.00 10.46
N THR A 10 4.45 9.19 10.50
CA THR A 10 5.20 10.45 10.73
C THR A 10 5.40 10.76 12.20
N SER A 11 4.51 10.25 13.07
CA SER A 11 4.60 10.46 14.51
C SER A 11 4.08 9.26 15.28
N ILE A 12 4.68 9.01 16.45
CA ILE A 12 4.26 7.98 17.41
C ILE A 12 4.10 8.60 18.80
N ARG A 13 3.14 8.09 19.58
CA ARG A 13 2.84 8.57 20.94
C ARG A 13 2.38 7.44 21.86
N GLY A 14 2.11 7.78 23.12
CA GLY A 14 1.70 6.79 24.12
C GLY A 14 2.83 5.85 24.54
N GLY A 15 4.05 6.37 24.66
CA GLY A 15 5.22 5.62 25.14
C GLY A 15 5.78 4.58 24.16
N LEU A 16 5.32 4.57 22.92
CA LEU A 16 5.95 3.80 21.85
C LEU A 16 7.32 4.40 21.52
N LYS A 17 8.29 3.54 21.16
CA LYS A 17 9.63 3.93 20.74
C LYS A 17 9.99 3.17 19.47
N TRP A 18 10.72 3.82 18.58
CA TRP A 18 11.31 3.17 17.42
C TRP A 18 12.42 2.19 17.87
N PRO A 19 12.64 1.07 17.15
CA PRO A 19 11.85 0.56 16.02
C PRO A 19 10.50 -0.05 16.47
N LEU A 20 9.55 -0.16 15.54
CA LEU A 20 8.25 -0.79 15.80
C LEU A 20 8.05 -2.01 14.92
N ASP A 21 7.62 -3.12 15.51
CA ASP A 21 7.15 -4.28 14.78
C ASP A 21 5.65 -4.16 14.51
N VAL A 22 5.30 -3.76 13.29
CA VAL A 22 3.93 -3.43 12.90
C VAL A 22 3.26 -4.58 12.17
N PHE A 23 2.01 -4.87 12.55
CA PHE A 23 1.15 -5.84 11.88
C PHE A 23 -0.30 -5.34 11.83
N GLY A 24 -1.13 -6.02 11.06
CA GLY A 24 -2.51 -5.64 10.81
C GLY A 24 -2.76 -5.43 9.32
N MET A 25 -3.71 -4.55 9.00
CA MET A 25 -4.16 -4.36 7.63
C MET A 25 -4.53 -2.92 7.29
N VAL A 26 -4.30 -2.56 6.04
CA VAL A 26 -4.90 -1.39 5.37
C VAL A 26 -5.66 -1.92 4.17
N VAL A 27 -6.96 -1.64 4.12
CA VAL A 27 -7.83 -2.06 3.02
C VAL A 27 -8.50 -0.84 2.41
N ALA A 28 -8.55 -0.81 1.08
CA ALA A 28 -9.46 0.06 0.36
C ALA A 28 -10.72 -0.70 0.01
N ARG A 29 -11.88 -0.04 0.13
CA ARG A 29 -13.15 -0.58 -0.33
C ARG A 29 -13.43 -0.04 -1.73
N ASP A 30 -13.73 -0.95 -2.65
CA ASP A 30 -14.25 -0.58 -3.96
C ASP A 30 -15.76 -0.30 -3.84
N VAL A 31 -16.17 0.86 -4.32
CA VAL A 31 -17.54 1.37 -4.23
C VAL A 31 -18.37 0.93 -5.45
N LEU A 32 -17.72 0.47 -6.53
CA LEU A 32 -18.41 0.13 -7.77
C LEU A 32 -19.06 -1.26 -7.77
N GLU A 33 -18.74 -2.13 -6.81
CA GLU A 33 -19.34 -3.46 -6.73
C GLU A 33 -20.28 -3.56 -5.53
N ILE A 34 -21.51 -4.02 -5.78
CA ILE A 34 -22.53 -4.39 -4.76
C ILE A 34 -21.93 -5.33 -3.69
N ASP A 35 -20.87 -6.05 -4.03
CA ASP A 35 -20.15 -7.00 -3.18
C ASP A 35 -19.12 -6.36 -2.22
N ARG A 36 -18.90 -5.03 -2.26
CA ARG A 36 -17.94 -4.31 -1.38
C ARG A 36 -16.57 -5.02 -1.30
N LYS A 37 -15.99 -5.40 -2.45
CA LYS A 37 -14.71 -6.12 -2.46
C LYS A 37 -13.62 -5.25 -1.82
N ARG A 38 -12.85 -5.88 -0.93
CA ARG A 38 -11.76 -5.25 -0.18
C ARG A 38 -10.46 -5.43 -0.97
N ASN A 39 -9.89 -4.33 -1.41
CA ASN A 39 -8.55 -4.31 -1.98
C ASN A 39 -7.56 -4.16 -0.83
N ILE A 40 -6.80 -5.21 -0.56
CA ILE A 40 -5.75 -5.20 0.46
C ILE A 40 -4.61 -4.34 -0.05
N ILE A 41 -4.22 -3.31 0.69
CA ILE A 41 -3.08 -2.43 0.38
C ILE A 41 -1.85 -2.84 1.19
N PHE A 42 -2.09 -3.22 2.45
CA PHE A 42 -1.11 -3.74 3.37
C PHE A 42 -1.78 -4.83 4.19
N ALA A 43 -1.12 -5.97 4.34
CA ALA A 43 -1.54 -7.00 5.29
C ALA A 43 -0.31 -7.75 5.80
N ARG A 44 -0.12 -7.73 7.12
CA ARG A 44 0.92 -8.50 7.81
C ARG A 44 0.30 -9.17 9.02
N ALA A 45 0.53 -10.47 9.17
CA ALA A 45 0.17 -11.20 10.38
C ALA A 45 1.14 -10.89 11.52
N ARG A 46 0.74 -11.12 12.77
CA ARG A 46 1.61 -10.93 13.95
C ARG A 46 2.91 -11.76 13.89
N SER A 47 2.83 -12.96 13.31
CA SER A 47 3.99 -13.85 13.10
C SER A 47 4.96 -13.36 12.02
N ASN A 48 4.51 -12.48 11.13
CA ASN A 48 5.28 -11.91 10.02
C ASN A 48 5.08 -10.39 9.99
N CYS A 49 5.38 -9.73 11.11
CA CYS A 49 5.31 -8.28 11.24
C CYS A 49 6.39 -7.59 10.40
N GLN A 50 6.13 -6.35 10.01
CA GLN A 50 7.13 -5.50 9.39
C GLN A 50 7.79 -4.62 10.46
N THR A 51 9.12 -4.67 10.56
CA THR A 51 9.87 -3.73 11.40
C THR A 51 10.04 -2.41 10.66
N ILE A 52 9.60 -1.31 11.28
CA ILE A 52 9.76 0.04 10.77
C ILE A 52 10.65 0.86 11.72
N THR A 53 11.42 1.78 11.16
CA THR A 53 12.38 2.60 11.90
C THR A 53 12.09 4.08 11.69
N HIS A 54 12.71 4.95 12.49
CA HIS A 54 12.59 6.39 12.31
C HIS A 54 13.13 6.84 10.93
N GLU A 55 14.20 6.20 10.44
CA GLU A 55 14.79 6.49 9.12
C GLU A 55 13.96 5.92 7.97
N HIS A 56 13.30 4.78 8.19
CA HIS A 56 12.46 4.09 7.20
C HIS A 56 11.04 3.83 7.76
N PRO A 57 10.20 4.87 7.91
CA PRO A 57 8.89 4.78 8.56
C PRO A 57 7.75 4.39 7.61
N TYR A 58 8.05 3.67 6.52
CA TYR A 58 7.09 3.34 5.46
C TYR A 58 6.56 1.91 5.62
N LEU A 59 5.25 1.74 5.41
CA LEU A 59 4.67 0.41 5.28
C LEU A 59 4.99 -0.16 3.90
N GLU A 60 5.40 -1.43 3.87
CA GLU A 60 5.63 -2.17 2.64
C GLU A 60 4.29 -2.56 2.04
N LEU A 61 3.82 -1.76 1.08
CA LEU A 61 2.53 -1.98 0.43
C LEU A 61 2.62 -3.29 -0.36
N THR A 62 1.69 -4.20 -0.11
CA THR A 62 1.55 -5.44 -0.90
C THR A 62 0.86 -5.20 -2.25
N GLY A 63 0.66 -3.92 -2.59
CA GLY A 63 -0.09 -3.43 -3.74
C GLY A 63 -1.60 -3.65 -3.58
N PRO A 64 -2.46 -2.79 -4.13
CA PRO A 64 -3.85 -3.18 -4.29
C PRO A 64 -3.91 -4.29 -5.35
N THR A 65 -4.50 -5.44 -5.03
CA THR A 65 -4.64 -6.58 -5.96
C THR A 65 -5.49 -6.24 -7.20
N ARG A 66 -6.30 -5.17 -7.11
CA ARG A 66 -7.14 -4.63 -8.18
C ARG A 66 -7.18 -3.11 -8.07
N ALA A 67 -7.64 -2.47 -9.13
CA ALA A 67 -7.88 -1.04 -9.10
C ALA A 67 -8.81 -0.60 -7.97
N VAL A 68 -8.40 0.46 -7.26
CA VAL A 68 -9.27 1.13 -6.29
C VAL A 68 -10.04 2.23 -7.02
N VAL A 69 -11.27 1.91 -7.44
CA VAL A 69 -12.19 2.94 -7.92
C VAL A 69 -12.91 3.53 -6.72
N THR A 70 -12.48 4.72 -6.34
CA THR A 70 -13.09 5.45 -5.22
C THR A 70 -14.13 6.44 -5.75
N CYS A 71 -15.40 6.08 -5.62
CA CYS A 71 -16.52 7.00 -5.76
C CYS A 71 -16.86 7.65 -4.39
N LEU A 72 -17.78 8.62 -4.44
CA LEU A 72 -18.13 9.62 -3.41
C LEU A 72 -18.59 9.10 -2.03
N ASP A 73 -18.48 7.81 -1.72
CA ASP A 73 -19.00 7.23 -0.49
C ASP A 73 -18.10 7.45 0.74
N PRO A 74 -18.69 7.50 1.94
CA PRO A 74 -17.96 7.53 3.19
C PRO A 74 -17.36 6.16 3.53
N GLY A 75 -16.04 6.11 3.78
CA GLY A 75 -15.34 4.90 4.24
C GLY A 75 -14.62 4.10 3.16
N ASN A 76 -13.76 4.77 2.39
CA ASN A 76 -13.02 4.18 1.27
C ASN A 76 -11.72 3.48 1.70
N ILE A 77 -11.14 3.83 2.84
CA ILE A 77 -9.94 3.18 3.37
C ILE A 77 -10.14 2.87 4.85
N GLU A 78 -9.90 1.62 5.23
CA GLU A 78 -9.89 1.18 6.62
C GLU A 78 -8.45 0.82 7.01
N VAL A 79 -7.97 1.41 8.09
CA VAL A 79 -6.64 1.18 8.65
C VAL A 79 -6.82 0.54 10.02
N MET A 80 -6.22 -0.62 10.21
CA MET A 80 -6.17 -1.29 11.51
C MET A 80 -4.76 -1.85 11.71
N LEU A 81 -3.93 -1.06 12.39
CA LEU A 81 -2.52 -1.37 12.64
C LEU A 81 -2.27 -1.53 14.13
N LYS A 82 -1.40 -2.48 14.46
CA LYS A 82 -0.95 -2.79 15.80
C LYS A 82 0.57 -2.88 15.84
N VAL A 83 1.12 -2.60 17.02
CA VAL A 83 2.52 -2.88 17.36
C VAL A 83 2.56 -4.17 18.17
N LYS A 84 3.47 -5.07 17.78
CA LYS A 84 3.72 -6.34 18.45
C LYS A 84 4.37 -6.11 19.82
N GLY A 85 3.77 -6.67 20.86
CA GLY A 85 4.35 -6.80 22.21
C GLY A 85 5.11 -8.11 22.37
N ALA A 86 5.61 -8.41 23.58
CA ALA A 86 6.26 -9.70 23.83
C ALA A 86 5.28 -10.86 23.57
N ASP A 87 4.04 -10.68 24.00
CA ASP A 87 2.91 -11.57 23.75
C ASP A 87 1.68 -10.80 23.22
N GLU A 88 0.60 -11.54 22.90
CA GLU A 88 -0.62 -10.96 22.34
C GLU A 88 -1.34 -9.99 23.30
N SER A 89 -1.18 -10.17 24.61
CA SER A 89 -1.79 -9.29 25.62
C SER A 89 -1.07 -7.94 25.72
N GLU A 90 0.21 -7.91 25.35
CA GLU A 90 1.01 -6.69 25.29
C GLU A 90 0.91 -5.95 23.94
N ASP A 91 0.27 -6.53 22.93
CA ASP A 91 0.08 -5.89 21.64
C ASP A 91 -0.71 -4.58 21.81
N ARG A 92 -0.26 -3.53 21.11
CA ARG A 92 -0.84 -2.18 21.25
C ARG A 92 -1.41 -1.70 19.93
N ASP A 93 -2.61 -1.13 19.96
CA ASP A 93 -3.16 -0.47 18.78
C ASP A 93 -2.30 0.74 18.40
N LEU A 94 -1.84 0.74 17.14
CA LEU A 94 -1.06 1.82 16.57
C LEU A 94 -1.96 2.86 15.91
N SER A 95 -2.85 2.40 15.01
CA SER A 95 -3.78 3.23 14.25
C SER A 95 -5.07 2.47 13.97
N PHE A 96 -6.20 3.14 14.17
CA PHE A 96 -7.53 2.65 13.79
C PHE A 96 -8.28 3.79 13.10
N LEU A 97 -8.45 3.72 11.78
CA LEU A 97 -9.05 4.79 10.98
C LEU A 97 -10.03 4.21 9.97
N VAL A 98 -11.11 4.94 9.74
CA VAL A 98 -11.97 4.80 8.57
C VAL A 98 -11.95 6.14 7.86
N LEU A 99 -11.38 6.17 6.66
CA LEU A 99 -11.10 7.38 5.91
C LEU A 99 -12.08 7.54 4.75
N THR A 100 -12.65 8.74 4.65
CA THR A 100 -13.39 9.17 3.45
C THR A 100 -12.45 9.97 2.57
N LEU A 101 -12.20 9.45 1.38
CA LEU A 101 -11.35 10.09 0.39
C LEU A 101 -12.16 11.15 -0.38
N GLN A 102 -12.06 12.41 0.03
CA GLN A 102 -12.71 13.52 -0.67
C GLN A 102 -12.10 13.74 -2.05
N ASN A 103 -12.93 14.12 -3.04
CA ASN A 103 -12.45 14.46 -4.38
C ASN A 103 -11.56 15.70 -4.29
N HIS A 104 -10.27 15.51 -4.54
CA HIS A 104 -9.31 16.59 -4.68
C HIS A 104 -8.88 16.66 -6.13
N ARG A 105 -8.84 17.87 -6.68
CA ARG A 105 -8.48 18.14 -8.08
C ARG A 105 -6.97 18.01 -8.35
N HIS A 106 -6.17 17.72 -7.31
CA HIS A 106 -4.72 17.61 -7.43
C HIS A 106 -4.32 16.21 -7.89
N ARG A 107 -3.40 16.16 -8.88
CA ARG A 107 -2.86 14.92 -9.46
C ARG A 107 -2.16 14.05 -8.40
N ARG A 108 -1.47 14.64 -7.42
CA ARG A 108 -0.87 13.98 -6.26
C ARG A 108 -0.96 14.90 -5.04
N TYR A 109 -1.28 14.36 -3.87
CA TYR A 109 -1.31 15.10 -2.61
C TYR A 109 -1.08 14.19 -1.41
N ASP A 110 -0.45 14.74 -0.38
CA ASP A 110 -0.23 14.08 0.91
C ASP A 110 -1.29 14.54 1.91
N LYS A 111 -1.71 13.63 2.80
CA LYS A 111 -2.65 13.96 3.86
C LYS A 111 -2.35 13.19 5.13
N ASP A 112 -2.29 13.94 6.22
CA ASP A 112 -2.06 13.41 7.56
C ASP A 112 -3.35 12.98 8.25
N TYR A 113 -3.29 11.81 8.87
CA TYR A 113 -4.37 11.22 9.64
C TYR A 113 -3.86 10.76 10.99
N THR A 114 -4.32 11.43 12.03
CA THR A 114 -3.92 11.16 13.40
C THR A 114 -4.92 10.18 14.03
N SER A 115 -4.46 9.03 14.51
CA SER A 115 -5.31 8.06 15.24
C SER A 115 -4.54 7.33 16.32
N LYS A 116 -5.21 7.12 17.46
CA LYS A 116 -4.69 6.43 18.65
C LYS A 116 -3.24 6.83 18.96
N ARG A 117 -2.26 5.99 18.63
CA ARG A 117 -0.85 6.16 18.99
C ARG A 117 0.03 6.62 17.84
N SER A 118 -0.52 6.96 16.68
CA SER A 118 0.27 7.40 15.53
C SER A 118 -0.39 8.52 14.72
N THR A 119 0.43 9.12 13.87
CA THR A 119 -0.03 9.95 12.74
C THR A 119 0.50 9.30 11.47
N LEU A 120 -0.42 9.05 10.53
CA LEU A 120 -0.13 8.46 9.23
C LEU A 120 -0.21 9.53 8.16
N GLU A 121 0.85 9.69 7.39
CA GLU A 121 0.85 10.46 6.14
C GLU A 121 0.54 9.49 5.01
N LEU A 122 -0.56 9.73 4.29
CA LEU A 122 -0.92 8.95 3.11
C LEU A 122 -0.73 9.82 1.87
N THR A 123 0.02 9.28 0.91
CA THR A 123 0.25 9.91 -0.40
C THR A 123 -0.68 9.31 -1.42
N PHE A 124 -1.56 10.14 -1.98
CA PHE A 124 -2.53 9.74 -3.00
C PHE A 124 -2.25 10.43 -4.32
N GLY A 125 -2.71 9.85 -5.41
CA GLY A 125 -2.88 10.57 -6.66
C GLY A 125 -4.15 10.20 -7.40
N HIS A 126 -4.67 11.18 -8.14
CA HIS A 126 -5.76 11.00 -9.08
C HIS A 126 -5.18 10.73 -10.46
N ILE A 127 -5.52 9.56 -11.00
CA ILE A 127 -5.18 9.17 -12.37
C ILE A 127 -6.46 9.26 -13.20
N GLU A 128 -6.48 10.23 -14.12
CA GLU A 128 -7.55 10.38 -15.11
C GLU A 128 -7.40 9.33 -16.20
N SER A 129 -8.54 8.84 -16.73
CA SER A 129 -8.59 7.90 -17.85
C SER A 129 -7.72 6.63 -17.70
N SER A 130 -7.50 6.18 -16.47
CA SER A 130 -6.75 4.96 -16.16
C SER A 130 -7.38 3.71 -16.79
N VAL A 131 -6.54 2.83 -17.32
CA VAL A 131 -6.89 1.49 -17.80
C VAL A 131 -6.25 0.42 -16.92
N GLU A 132 -6.95 -0.69 -16.72
CA GLU A 132 -6.39 -1.86 -16.05
C GLU A 132 -5.71 -2.76 -17.09
N ALA A 133 -4.44 -3.10 -16.87
CA ALA A 133 -3.67 -3.99 -17.74
C ALA A 133 -3.03 -5.13 -16.94
N THR A 134 -2.86 -6.28 -17.57
CA THR A 134 -2.11 -7.41 -16.99
C THR A 134 -0.81 -7.57 -17.76
N ILE A 135 0.32 -7.57 -17.05
CA ILE A 135 1.64 -7.81 -17.67
C ILE A 135 2.08 -9.23 -17.31
N SER A 136 2.38 -10.03 -18.32
CA SER A 136 2.91 -11.38 -18.17
C SER A 136 4.34 -11.43 -18.67
N VAL A 137 5.24 -11.94 -17.83
CA VAL A 137 6.66 -12.13 -18.16
C VAL A 137 6.94 -13.62 -18.22
N ARG A 138 7.49 -14.09 -19.34
CA ARG A 138 7.84 -15.49 -19.54
C ARG A 138 9.26 -15.59 -20.09
N LEU A 139 10.04 -16.51 -19.52
CA LEU A 139 11.34 -16.91 -20.07
C LEU A 139 11.13 -17.73 -21.36
N VAL A 140 11.67 -17.26 -22.49
CA VAL A 140 11.48 -17.89 -23.82
C VAL A 140 12.58 -18.94 -24.13
N GLY A 141 13.69 -18.94 -23.39
CA GLY A 141 14.77 -19.92 -23.56
C GLY A 141 15.55 -20.17 -22.26
N GLY A 142 16.00 -21.40 -22.06
CA GLY A 142 16.54 -21.89 -20.78
C GLY A 142 15.48 -22.58 -19.92
N SER A 143 15.91 -23.45 -19.00
CA SER A 143 15.01 -24.17 -18.08
C SER A 143 14.64 -23.38 -16.83
N SER A 144 15.39 -22.31 -16.51
CA SER A 144 15.21 -21.47 -15.33
C SER A 144 15.85 -20.09 -15.53
N TRP A 145 15.43 -19.12 -14.72
CA TRP A 145 16.12 -17.83 -14.62
C TRP A 145 17.57 -18.07 -14.16
N PRO A 146 18.56 -17.34 -14.68
CA PRO A 146 19.94 -17.47 -14.22
C PRO A 146 20.03 -17.22 -12.71
N GLU A 147 20.81 -18.03 -12.00
CA GLU A 147 21.10 -17.76 -10.58
C GLU A 147 21.67 -16.34 -10.43
N GLY A 148 21.09 -15.57 -9.51
CA GLY A 148 21.48 -14.18 -9.28
C GLY A 148 20.85 -13.15 -10.24
N PHE A 149 19.96 -13.56 -11.14
CA PHE A 149 19.21 -12.60 -11.96
C PHE A 149 18.22 -11.81 -11.10
N GLN A 150 18.48 -10.52 -10.94
CA GLN A 150 17.58 -9.56 -10.31
C GLN A 150 17.15 -8.56 -11.37
N GLY A 151 15.84 -8.50 -11.62
CA GLY A 151 15.24 -7.55 -12.55
C GLY A 151 14.06 -6.86 -11.89
N VAL A 152 13.97 -5.55 -12.09
CA VAL A 152 12.84 -4.73 -11.66
C VAL A 152 12.15 -4.22 -12.92
N LEU A 153 10.87 -4.57 -13.09
CA LEU A 153 10.03 -3.91 -14.07
C LEU A 153 9.41 -2.70 -13.43
N THR A 154 9.59 -1.55 -14.05
CA THR A 154 8.98 -0.30 -13.62
C THR A 154 8.09 0.26 -14.72
N ALA A 155 7.01 0.93 -14.33
CA ALA A 155 6.21 1.76 -15.22
C ALA A 155 6.34 3.20 -14.77
N SER A 156 6.57 4.09 -15.74
CA SER A 156 6.48 5.53 -15.54
C SER A 156 5.17 6.04 -16.15
N ILE A 157 4.44 6.85 -15.39
CA ILE A 157 3.29 7.57 -15.95
C ILE A 157 3.85 8.84 -16.60
N ALA A 158 3.81 8.94 -17.93
CA ALA A 158 4.40 10.04 -18.70
C ALA A 158 3.93 11.45 -18.30
N SER A 159 2.81 11.54 -17.57
CA SER A 159 2.26 12.79 -17.08
C SER A 159 2.69 13.15 -15.64
N THR A 160 3.52 12.32 -14.98
CA THR A 160 3.98 12.56 -13.62
C THR A 160 5.49 12.37 -13.58
N ASP A 161 6.24 13.47 -13.53
CA ASP A 161 7.71 13.47 -13.71
C ASP A 161 8.50 12.67 -12.66
N ASP A 162 7.87 12.24 -11.54
CA ASP A 162 8.54 11.56 -10.42
C ASP A 162 7.80 10.31 -9.90
N ALA A 163 7.01 9.64 -10.76
CA ALA A 163 6.27 8.44 -10.35
C ALA A 163 6.69 7.21 -11.15
N GLU A 164 7.87 6.68 -10.81
CA GLU A 164 8.25 5.32 -11.20
C GLU A 164 7.55 4.33 -10.25
N VAL A 165 6.65 3.53 -10.80
CA VAL A 165 5.95 2.48 -10.06
C VAL A 165 6.66 1.17 -10.33
N VAL A 166 7.19 0.54 -9.28
CA VAL A 166 7.73 -0.82 -9.38
C VAL A 166 6.57 -1.79 -9.60
N LEU A 167 6.59 -2.45 -10.75
CA LEU A 167 5.60 -3.44 -11.15
C LEU A 167 6.01 -4.80 -10.61
N LEU A 168 7.19 -5.28 -10.94
CA LEU A 168 7.58 -6.65 -10.64
C LEU A 168 9.04 -6.71 -10.21
N VAL A 169 9.30 -7.38 -9.10
CA VAL A 169 10.64 -7.83 -8.73
C VAL A 169 10.71 -9.31 -9.09
N LEU A 170 11.51 -9.65 -10.09
CA LEU A 170 11.64 -11.01 -10.63
C LEU A 170 12.47 -11.88 -9.67
N ILE A 171 11.83 -12.44 -8.63
CA ILE A 171 12.46 -13.41 -7.71
C ILE A 171 11.90 -14.83 -7.89
N THR A 172 10.64 -14.97 -8.33
CA THR A 172 9.98 -16.24 -8.70
C THR A 172 8.70 -15.94 -9.50
N ASN A 173 8.33 -16.81 -10.45
CA ASN A 173 7.19 -16.65 -11.37
C ASN A 173 5.90 -16.09 -10.71
N CYS A 174 5.57 -14.83 -10.98
CA CYS A 174 4.31 -14.21 -10.56
C CYS A 174 3.73 -13.36 -11.70
N LEU A 175 2.42 -13.51 -11.95
CA LEU A 175 1.65 -12.52 -12.71
C LEU A 175 1.50 -11.26 -11.85
N LEU A 176 1.62 -10.09 -12.47
CA LEU A 176 1.31 -8.84 -11.81
C LEU A 176 0.39 -7.97 -12.66
N LEU A 177 -0.67 -7.50 -12.01
CA LEU A 177 -1.65 -6.58 -12.57
C LEU A 177 -1.11 -5.16 -12.43
N VAL A 178 -1.01 -4.43 -13.53
CA VAL A 178 -0.53 -3.04 -13.55
C VAL A 178 -1.64 -2.16 -14.11
N MET A 179 -2.06 -1.18 -13.32
CA MET A 179 -2.94 -0.12 -13.82
C MET A 179 -2.07 1.01 -14.37
N MET A 180 -2.25 1.35 -15.64
CA MET A 180 -1.57 2.48 -16.30
C MET A 180 -2.61 3.45 -16.86
N ALA A 181 -2.20 4.70 -17.08
CA ALA A 181 -2.98 5.69 -17.82
C ALA A 181 -2.37 5.95 -19.18
#